data_AF-A0A3A0F3V1-F1
#
_entry.id   AF-A0A3A0F3V1-F1
#
_cell.length_a   1.000
_cell.length_b   1.000
_cell.length_c   1.000
_cell.angle_alpha   90.00
_cell.angle_beta   90.00
_cell.angle_gamma   90.00
#
_symmetry.space_group_name_H-M   'P 1'
#
loop_
_entity.id
_entity.type
_entity.pdbx_description
1 polymer ?
#
loop_
_entity_poly.entity_id
_entity_poly.type
_entity_poly.pdbx_seq_one_letter_code
_entity_poly.pdbx_strand_id
1 'polypeptide(L)' 'MDWAAAAGVALTRLGWPPPVFWAATPAELRLALKALTITQGISPPLGRRELETLRRRFPDRVSD' A
#
# COMPACT_ATOMS: atom_id res chain seq x y z
N MET A 1 -4.24 12.42 -3.00
CA MET A 1 -3.14 11.51 -3.40
C MET A 1 -1.90 12.05 -2.74
N ASP A 2 -1.25 11.26 -1.90
CA ASP A 2 -0.02 11.67 -1.23
C ASP A 2 1.14 11.54 -2.23
N TRP A 3 1.67 12.68 -2.68
CA TRP A 3 2.68 12.73 -3.72
C TRP A 3 4.06 12.27 -3.24
N ALA A 4 4.36 12.47 -1.97
CA ALA A 4 5.61 11.98 -1.36
C ALA A 4 5.62 10.45 -1.31
N ALA A 5 4.50 9.83 -0.89
CA ALA A 5 4.34 8.38 -0.92
C ALA A 5 4.42 7.83 -2.36
N ALA A 6 3.79 8.50 -3.32
CA ALA A 6 3.86 8.09 -4.73
C ALA A 6 5.30 8.14 -5.28
N ALA A 7 6.05 9.21 -4.98
CA ALA A 7 7.46 9.32 -5.34
C ALA A 7 8.29 8.20 -4.68
N GLY A 8 8.08 7.96 -3.38
CA GLY A 8 8.76 6.88 -2.65
C GLY A 8 8.55 5.50 -3.30
N VAL A 9 7.30 5.18 -3.69
CA VAL A 9 7.00 3.91 -4.38
C VAL A 9 7.62 3.88 -5.78
N ALA A 10 7.57 4.98 -6.54
CA ALA A 10 8.16 5.02 -7.88
C ALA A 10 9.69 4.82 -7.84
N LEU A 11 10.38 5.48 -6.92
CA LEU A 11 11.83 5.38 -6.80
C LEU A 11 12.28 4.01 -6.27
N THR A 12 11.55 3.44 -5.30
CA THR A 12 11.97 2.20 -4.63
C THR A 12 11.42 0.91 -5.23
N ARG A 13 10.19 0.93 -5.76
CA ARG A 13 9.50 -0.28 -6.26
C ARG A 13 9.42 -0.32 -7.79
N LEU A 14 9.29 0.82 -8.46
CA LEU A 14 9.35 0.88 -9.94
C LEU A 14 10.78 1.04 -10.46
N GLY A 15 11.73 1.42 -9.60
CA GLY A 15 13.11 1.73 -10.00
C GLY A 15 13.21 2.97 -10.90
N TRP A 16 12.20 3.85 -10.87
CA TRP A 16 12.19 5.04 -11.70
C TRP A 16 13.13 6.07 -11.10
N PRO A 17 14.09 6.61 -11.88
CA PRO A 17 14.88 7.73 -11.43
C PRO A 17 13.98 8.97 -11.29
N PRO A 18 14.32 9.94 -10.42
CA PRO A 18 13.52 11.14 -10.18
C PRO A 18 12.98 11.86 -11.43
N PRO A 19 13.77 12.08 -12.52
CA PRO A 19 13.26 12.75 -13.72
C PRO A 19 12.14 11.98 -14.42
N VAL A 20 12.16 10.65 -14.39
CA VAL A 20 11.11 9.82 -15.00
C VAL A 20 9.81 9.95 -14.22
N PHE A 21 9.89 9.98 -12.88
CA PHE A 21 8.71 10.22 -12.03
C PHE A 21 8.08 11.60 -12.29
N TRP A 22 8.89 12.66 -12.38
CA TRP A 22 8.38 14.03 -12.58
C TRP A 22 7.87 14.28 -14.00
N ALA A 23 8.35 13.54 -15.00
CA ALA A 23 7.88 13.63 -16.37
C ALA A 23 6.61 12.80 -16.65
N ALA A 24 6.33 11.78 -15.83
CA ALA A 24 5.19 10.89 -16.02
C ALA A 24 3.86 11.63 -15.83
N THR A 25 2.88 11.35 -16.69
CA THR A 25 1.53 11.91 -16.50
C THR A 25 0.82 11.24 -15.31
N PRO A 26 -0.18 11.90 -14.71
CA PRO A 26 -0.97 11.31 -13.64
C PRO A 26 -1.69 10.01 -14.02
N ALA A 27 -1.98 9.80 -15.31
CA ALA A 27 -2.61 8.58 -15.82
C ALA A 27 -1.62 7.42 -15.84
N GLU A 28 -0.41 7.65 -16.35
CA GLU A 28 0.68 6.67 -16.38
C GLU A 28 1.10 6.28 -14.96
N LEU A 29 1.20 7.26 -14.05
CA LEU A 29 1.53 7.00 -12.65
C LEU A 29 0.47 6.11 -11.98
N ARG A 30 -0.82 6.35 -12.23
CA ARG A 30 -1.90 5.49 -11.72
C ARG A 30 -1.80 4.07 -12.25
N LEU A 31 -1.49 3.91 -13.54
CA LEU A 31 -1.35 2.59 -14.15
C LEU A 31 -0.16 1.82 -13.54
N ALA A 32 0.99 2.48 -13.40
CA ALA A 32 2.20 1.88 -12.81
C ALA A 32 1.99 1.49 -11.34
N LEU A 33 1.35 2.36 -10.54
CA LEU A 33 1.02 2.06 -9.14
C LEU A 33 0.01 0.91 -9.03
N LYS A 34 -1.00 0.85 -9.90
CA LYS A 34 -1.97 -0.26 -9.93
C LYS A 34 -1.31 -1.60 -10.27
N ALA A 35 -0.34 -1.61 -11.18
CA ALA A 35 0.41 -2.82 -11.49
C ALA A 35 1.20 -3.35 -10.26
N LEU A 36 1.75 -2.45 -9.44
CA LEU A 36 2.42 -2.82 -8.20
C LEU A 36 1.47 -3.37 -7.14
N THR A 37 0.29 -2.78 -6.98
CA THR A 37 -0.70 -3.25 -6.00
C THR A 37 -1.29 -4.61 -6.38
N ILE A 38 -1.45 -4.89 -7.67
CA ILE A 38 -1.83 -6.23 -8.18
C ILE A 38 -0.74 -7.25 -7.88
N THR A 39 0.54 -6.89 -8.08
CA THR A 39 1.68 -7.81 -7.86
C THR A 39 1.95 -8.08 -6.38
N GLN A 40 1.67 -7.12 -5.50
CA GLN A 40 1.90 -7.26 -4.06
C GLN A 40 0.75 -7.93 -3.30
N GLY A 41 -0.31 -8.38 -3.99
CA GLY A 41 -1.45 -9.03 -3.35
C GLY A 41 -1.95 -8.23 -2.16
N ILE A 42 -2.26 -6.94 -2.36
CA ILE A 42 -2.80 -6.11 -1.28
C ILE A 42 -4.14 -6.72 -0.89
N SER A 43 -4.09 -7.57 0.13
CA SER A 43 -5.30 -8.05 0.79
C SER A 43 -6.03 -6.81 1.27
N PRO A 44 -7.35 -6.70 0.99
CA PRO A 44 -8.11 -5.55 1.44
C PRO A 44 -7.90 -5.34 2.95
N PRO A 45 -7.92 -4.09 3.44
CA PRO A 45 -7.79 -3.83 4.86
C PRO A 45 -8.82 -4.67 5.62
N LEU A 46 -8.39 -5.25 6.75
CA LEU A 46 -9.25 -6.10 7.57
C LEU A 46 -10.57 -5.38 7.88
N GLY A 47 -11.68 -6.03 7.52
CA GLY A 47 -13.01 -5.54 7.84
C GLY A 47 -13.28 -5.60 9.34
N ARG A 48 -14.25 -4.81 9.82
CA ARG A 48 -14.65 -4.78 11.23
C ARG A 48 -14.95 -6.18 11.78
N ARG A 49 -15.66 -7.01 11.01
CA ARG A 49 -16.04 -8.37 11.41
C ARG A 49 -14.85 -9.31 11.62
N GLU A 50 -13.83 -9.17 10.78
CA GLU A 50 -12.60 -9.97 10.88
C GLU A 50 -11.77 -9.53 12.08
N LEU A 51 -11.67 -8.21 12.32
CA LEU A 51 -11.04 -7.68 13.53
C LEU A 51 -11.72 -8.18 14.81
N GLU A 52 -13.04 -8.17 14.86
CA GLU A 52 -13.79 -8.71 16.01
C GLU A 52 -13.55 -10.20 16.22
N THR A 53 -13.41 -10.97 15.13
CA THR A 53 -13.08 -12.39 15.19
C THR A 53 -11.70 -12.62 15.76
N LEU A 54 -10.70 -11.82 15.35
CA LEU A 54 -9.34 -11.88 15.90
C LEU A 54 -9.33 -11.51 17.39
N ARG A 55 -10.04 -10.45 17.80
CA ARG A 55 -10.12 -10.03 19.20
C ARG A 55 -10.74 -11.11 20.11
N ARG A 56 -11.74 -11.85 19.62
CA ARG A 56 -12.32 -12.98 20.37
C ARG A 56 -11.38 -14.17 20.43
N ARG A 57 -10.63 -14.42 19.35
CA ARG A 57 -9.73 -15.57 19.24
C ARG A 57 -8.43 -15.38 20.03
N PHE A 58 -7.97 -14.15 20.16
CA PHE A 58 -6.76 -13.77 20.88
C PHE A 58 -7.09 -12.68 21.90
N PRO A 59 -7.78 -13.01 23.01
CA PRO A 59 -8.03 -12.05 24.07
C PRO A 59 -6.71 -11.70 24.76
N ASP A 60 -6.41 -10.41 24.86
CA ASP A 60 -5.25 -9.93 25.60
C ASP A 60 -5.34 -10.38 27.06
N ARG A 61 -4.33 -11.12 27.52
CA ARG A 61 -4.19 -11.41 28.95
C ARG A 61 -3.42 -10.27 29.58
N VAL A 62 -4.02 -9.63 30.58
CA VAL A 62 -3.28 -8.74 31.49
C VAL A 62 -2.21 -9.62 32.14
N SER A 63 -0.94 -9.36 31.82
CA SER A 63 0.15 -9.91 32.61
C SER A 63 0.17 -9.11 33.91
N ASP A 64 -0.11 -9.80 35.02
CA ASP A 64 0.18 -9.34 36.38
C ASP A 64 1.70 -9.39 36.62
#